data_AF-A0A1Y4KRW3-F1
#
_entry.id   AF-A0A1Y4KRW3-F1
#
_cell.length_a   1.000
_cell.length_b   1.000
_cell.length_c   1.000
_cell.angle_alpha   90.00
_cell.angle_beta   90.00
_cell.angle_gamma   90.00
#
_symmetry.space_group_name_H-M   'P 1'
#
loop_
_entity.id
_entity.type
_entity.pdbx_description
1 polymer ?
#
loop_
_entity_poly.entity_id
_entity_poly.type
_entity_poly.pdbx_seq_one_letter_code
_entity_poly.pdbx_strand_id
1 'polypeptide(L)'
;MRKSLAAFGLVFALLAGLFGYTVVETWDAQDAVSFTVEQPIGDPAAAQGFQLNIPTFQNYDMAWDTTLTLGSTPTWSTDYRYDPGNISWYTPQESSPMLSIAVGDTSMFYISGDDWSTNVIGQAYREIIEDVSSRAPAKGSYSETVVLSDYLDYYPVILSDIPLPDSYSSGWETWDLTQALRIPVGQGDTIQVDLELDQNFVISSIYLSTPQAPSLYSEAILSNGYYYVLFSPEQQDGTPVSGASPYGLYRIPASGGQALAAQNCTLCYQTSGKPQHLALSDGGYHLLLIENLAENNYQFLLLDTLTYQPLQEIPIQLPDENHTFIIQDSYLGALSLSDDYPAPLVQSLNLWAKNDFGLYVPVLDCDLTQAQFPLGVSFQTYYDGERLVMASYLQTSPSGYMVTPSVSIAVCNSDGLAYSARFIHSQSITGLIQVQDYRLTLTPVS
;
A
#
# COMPACT_ATOMS: atom_id res chain seq x y z
N MET A 1 -52.54 18.36 49.10
CA MET A 1 -51.59 18.92 48.10
C MET A 1 -50.12 18.89 48.56
N ARG A 2 -49.74 19.40 49.75
CA ARG A 2 -48.33 19.38 50.22
C ARG A 2 -47.65 18.00 50.27
N LYS A 3 -48.36 16.96 50.75
CA LYS A 3 -47.81 15.58 50.83
C LYS A 3 -47.63 14.93 49.45
N SER A 4 -48.55 15.20 48.52
CA SER A 4 -48.50 14.70 47.14
C SER A 4 -47.38 15.38 46.33
N LEU A 5 -47.11 16.67 46.58
CA LEU A 5 -46.01 17.41 45.96
C LEU A 5 -44.65 16.90 46.44
N ALA A 6 -44.52 16.59 47.73
CA ALA A 6 -43.30 16.01 48.29
C ALA A 6 -43.03 14.60 47.71
N ALA A 7 -44.07 13.77 47.57
CA ALA A 7 -43.94 12.46 46.92
C ALA A 7 -43.57 12.59 45.43
N PHE A 8 -44.15 13.55 44.72
CA PHE A 8 -43.82 13.81 43.31
C PHE A 8 -42.38 14.31 43.14
N GLY A 9 -41.90 15.21 44.02
CA GLY A 9 -40.51 15.67 44.03
C GLY A 9 -39.52 14.56 44.33
N LEU A 10 -39.86 13.63 45.23
CA LEU A 10 -39.02 12.48 45.56
C LEU A 10 -38.95 11.48 44.40
N VAL A 11 -40.07 11.23 43.71
CA VAL A 11 -40.08 10.41 42.49
C VAL A 11 -39.26 11.07 41.39
N PHE A 12 -39.35 12.39 41.21
CA PHE A 12 -38.56 13.10 40.21
C PHE A 12 -37.06 13.07 40.53
N ALA A 13 -36.68 13.20 41.81
CA ALA A 13 -35.28 13.08 42.24
C ALA A 13 -34.75 11.64 42.07
N LEU A 14 -35.57 10.62 42.36
CA LEU A 14 -35.21 9.21 42.11
C LEU A 14 -35.10 8.92 40.62
N LEU A 15 -36.01 9.43 39.80
CA LEU A 15 -35.94 9.28 38.34
C LEU A 15 -34.72 10.01 37.77
N ALA A 16 -34.42 11.23 38.23
CA ALA A 16 -33.22 11.95 37.82
C ALA A 16 -31.93 11.27 38.31
N GLY A 17 -31.94 10.67 39.50
CA GLY A 17 -30.83 9.87 40.02
C GLY A 17 -30.63 8.56 39.26
N LEU A 18 -31.72 7.87 38.91
CA LEU A 18 -31.69 6.69 38.04
C LEU A 18 -31.22 7.05 36.63
N PHE A 19 -31.73 8.14 36.05
CA PHE A 19 -31.28 8.62 34.74
C PHE A 19 -29.81 9.01 34.77
N GLY A 20 -29.37 9.74 35.80
CA GLY A 20 -27.96 10.11 36.00
C GLY A 20 -27.06 8.89 36.17
N TYR A 21 -27.46 7.90 36.97
CA TYR A 21 -26.73 6.65 37.13
C TYR A 21 -26.67 5.86 35.82
N THR A 22 -27.78 5.72 35.09
CA THR A 22 -27.78 5.02 33.80
C THR A 22 -26.97 5.76 32.75
N VAL A 23 -26.96 7.09 32.74
CA VAL A 23 -26.14 7.86 31.79
C VAL A 23 -24.66 7.70 32.10
N VAL A 24 -24.25 7.77 33.37
CA VAL A 24 -22.85 7.54 33.78
C VAL A 24 -22.42 6.11 33.50
N GLU A 25 -23.22 5.11 33.86
CA GLU A 25 -22.91 3.69 33.61
C GLU A 25 -22.87 3.37 32.10
N THR A 26 -23.71 4.02 31.30
CA THR A 26 -23.69 3.87 29.83
C THR A 26 -22.48 4.59 29.20
N TRP A 27 -22.03 5.72 29.78
CA TRP A 27 -20.83 6.43 29.34
C TRP A 27 -19.55 5.66 29.74
N ASP A 28 -19.45 5.21 30.99
CA ASP A 28 -18.34 4.37 31.46
C ASP A 28 -18.27 3.02 30.69
N ALA A 29 -19.41 2.47 30.26
CA ALA A 29 -19.46 1.27 29.41
C ALA A 29 -19.12 1.53 27.94
N GLN A 30 -19.27 2.76 27.44
CA GLN A 30 -18.82 3.16 26.09
C GLN A 30 -17.29 3.32 26.03
N ASP A 31 -16.66 3.68 27.15
CA ASP A 31 -15.21 3.88 27.28
C ASP A 31 -14.43 2.57 27.52
N ALA A 32 -15.08 1.53 28.06
CA ALA A 32 -14.43 0.31 28.53
C ALA A 32 -14.03 -0.66 27.39
N VAL A 33 -12.99 -0.33 26.66
CA VAL A 33 -12.27 -1.32 25.83
C VAL A 33 -11.56 -2.32 26.75
N SER A 34 -11.65 -3.60 26.40
CA SER A 34 -10.87 -4.65 27.05
C SER A 34 -10.40 -5.68 26.04
N PHE A 35 -9.35 -6.41 26.40
CA PHE A 35 -8.79 -7.47 25.58
C PHE A 35 -8.88 -8.81 26.31
N THR A 36 -9.29 -9.84 25.57
CA THR A 36 -9.14 -11.24 25.99
C THR A 36 -7.99 -11.87 25.23
N VAL A 37 -7.04 -12.46 25.94
CA VAL A 37 -5.89 -13.14 25.33
C VAL A 37 -6.29 -14.58 24.99
N GLU A 38 -6.16 -14.94 23.72
CA GLU A 38 -6.44 -16.26 23.19
C GLU A 38 -5.19 -16.87 22.55
N GLN A 39 -5.14 -18.21 22.53
CA GLN A 39 -4.07 -19.00 21.90
C GLN A 39 -2.64 -18.60 22.32
N PRO A 40 -2.36 -18.37 23.62
CA PRO A 40 -1.00 -18.01 24.03
C PRO A 40 -0.04 -19.18 23.85
N ILE A 41 1.11 -18.92 23.23
CA ILE A 41 2.23 -19.84 23.07
C ILE A 41 3.49 -19.12 23.54
N GLY A 42 4.35 -19.79 24.30
CA GLY A 42 5.62 -19.20 24.78
C GLY A 42 5.46 -18.27 25.98
N ASP A 43 6.44 -17.38 26.19
CA ASP A 43 6.51 -16.48 27.35
C ASP A 43 6.06 -15.05 26.96
N PRO A 44 4.95 -14.52 27.52
CA PRO A 44 4.50 -13.15 27.25
C PRO A 44 5.53 -12.07 27.61
N ALA A 45 6.49 -12.36 28.50
CA ALA A 45 7.61 -11.44 28.78
C ALA A 45 8.47 -11.17 27.53
N ALA A 46 8.48 -12.09 26.55
CA ALA A 46 9.18 -11.90 25.30
C ALA A 46 8.62 -10.74 24.46
N ALA A 47 7.39 -10.27 24.71
CA ALA A 47 6.84 -9.06 24.08
C ALA A 47 6.96 -7.80 24.95
N GLN A 48 7.65 -7.87 26.10
CA GLN A 48 7.79 -6.73 27.00
C GLN A 48 8.53 -5.56 26.35
N GLY A 49 8.05 -4.34 26.59
CA GLY A 49 8.69 -3.12 26.09
C GLY A 49 8.17 -2.70 24.71
N PHE A 50 7.08 -3.30 24.25
CA PHE A 50 6.38 -2.90 23.03
C PHE A 50 4.93 -2.50 23.32
N GLN A 51 4.39 -1.65 22.48
CA GLN A 51 2.98 -1.26 22.53
C GLN A 51 2.39 -1.16 21.13
N LEU A 52 1.11 -1.46 21.04
CA LEU A 52 0.29 -1.32 19.84
C LEU A 52 -0.67 -0.15 20.02
N ASN A 53 -0.72 0.72 19.01
CA ASN A 53 -1.78 1.72 18.91
C ASN A 53 -2.85 1.22 17.93
N ILE A 54 -4.08 1.13 18.43
CA ILE A 54 -5.25 0.54 17.78
C ILE A 54 -6.36 1.60 17.74
N PRO A 55 -6.33 2.50 16.73
CA PRO A 55 -7.39 3.48 16.52
C PRO A 55 -8.62 2.84 15.86
N THR A 56 -9.78 3.09 16.46
CA THR A 56 -11.06 2.57 15.97
C THR A 56 -12.12 3.65 15.98
N PHE A 57 -13.16 3.49 15.15
CA PHE A 57 -14.23 4.46 15.06
C PHE A 57 -15.58 3.82 14.77
N GLN A 58 -16.63 4.60 15.00
CA GLN A 58 -18.00 4.24 14.64
C GLN A 58 -18.73 5.46 14.07
N ASN A 59 -19.35 5.28 12.91
CA ASN A 59 -20.15 6.28 12.19
C ASN A 59 -19.43 7.64 11.98
N TYR A 60 -18.09 7.64 11.96
CA TYR A 60 -17.25 8.85 11.82
C TYR A 60 -17.43 9.93 12.91
N ASP A 61 -18.18 9.63 13.98
CA ASP A 61 -18.47 10.57 15.06
C ASP A 61 -17.85 10.15 16.40
N MET A 62 -17.58 8.85 16.56
CA MET A 62 -16.99 8.26 17.77
C MET A 62 -15.64 7.63 17.43
N ALA A 63 -14.62 7.91 18.24
CA ALA A 63 -13.25 7.41 18.11
C ALA A 63 -12.79 6.77 19.42
N TRP A 64 -12.06 5.66 19.33
CA TRP A 64 -11.31 5.08 20.44
C TRP A 64 -9.87 4.88 19.98
N ASP A 65 -8.95 5.63 20.60
CA ASP A 65 -7.51 5.47 20.42
C ASP A 65 -6.99 4.58 21.54
N THR A 66 -6.84 3.29 21.26
CA THR A 66 -6.45 2.29 22.27
C THR A 66 -4.97 1.99 22.18
N THR A 67 -4.23 2.19 23.28
CA THR A 67 -2.85 1.74 23.42
C THR A 67 -2.83 0.45 24.22
N LEU A 68 -2.38 -0.64 23.60
CA LEU A 68 -2.14 -1.95 24.24
C LEU A 68 -0.64 -2.12 24.48
N THR A 69 -0.21 -2.09 25.74
CA THR A 69 1.17 -2.37 26.15
C THR A 69 1.36 -3.86 26.39
N LEU A 70 2.36 -4.43 25.74
CA LEU A 70 2.69 -5.84 25.77
C LEU A 70 3.68 -6.17 26.91
N GLY A 71 3.63 -7.42 27.39
CA GLY A 71 4.52 -7.93 28.44
C GLY A 71 3.89 -9.08 29.22
N SER A 72 4.50 -9.45 30.35
CA SER A 72 4.04 -10.55 31.22
C SER A 72 2.60 -10.38 31.70
N THR A 73 2.16 -9.14 31.86
CA THR A 73 0.76 -8.79 32.11
C THR A 73 0.42 -7.61 31.20
N PRO A 74 -0.23 -7.86 30.05
CA PRO A 74 -0.61 -6.80 29.13
C PRO A 74 -1.54 -5.80 29.82
N THR A 75 -1.34 -4.52 29.53
CA THR A 75 -2.19 -3.43 30.01
C THR A 75 -2.67 -2.61 28.84
N TRP A 76 -3.80 -1.94 28.98
CA TRP A 76 -4.31 -1.06 27.93
C TRP A 76 -4.93 0.20 28.52
N SER A 77 -4.91 1.25 27.72
CA SER A 77 -5.60 2.51 27.97
C SER A 77 -6.29 2.94 26.69
N THR A 78 -7.45 3.56 26.83
CA THR A 78 -8.24 4.00 25.68
C THR A 78 -8.66 5.44 25.90
N ASP A 79 -8.34 6.28 24.92
CA ASP A 79 -8.84 7.63 24.84
C ASP A 79 -10.07 7.65 23.92
N TYR A 80 -11.25 7.89 24.50
CA TYR A 80 -12.49 8.00 23.77
C TYR A 80 -12.77 9.46 23.39
N ARG A 81 -13.22 9.68 22.15
CA ARG A 81 -13.68 10.98 21.65
C ARG A 81 -15.01 10.83 20.92
N TYR A 82 -15.98 11.67 21.29
CA TYR A 82 -17.16 11.95 20.49
C TYR A 82 -17.08 13.37 19.91
N ASP A 83 -16.99 13.49 18.59
CA ASP A 83 -16.88 14.79 17.91
C ASP A 83 -17.62 14.79 16.55
N PRO A 84 -18.95 14.91 16.58
CA PRO A 84 -19.77 14.70 15.39
C PRO A 84 -19.47 15.73 14.31
N GLY A 85 -19.14 15.26 13.11
CA GLY A 85 -18.87 16.09 11.94
C GLY A 85 -17.54 16.88 11.93
N ASN A 86 -16.70 16.76 12.96
CA ASN A 86 -15.40 17.45 13.02
C ASN A 86 -14.21 16.50 13.01
N ILE A 87 -14.42 15.18 13.10
CA ILE A 87 -13.30 14.26 12.96
C ILE A 87 -12.93 14.18 11.48
N SER A 88 -11.83 14.84 11.12
CA SER A 88 -11.19 14.67 9.82
C SER A 88 -10.43 13.35 9.82
N TRP A 89 -11.09 12.31 9.33
CA TRP A 89 -10.51 10.97 9.17
C TRP A 89 -9.61 10.87 7.93
N TYR A 90 -9.71 11.84 7.00
CA TYR A 90 -8.86 11.88 5.83
C TYR A 90 -7.42 12.17 6.26
N THR A 91 -6.59 11.15 6.17
CA THR A 91 -5.16 11.40 5.99
C THR A 91 -4.94 11.55 4.51
N PRO A 92 -4.32 12.66 4.05
CA PRO A 92 -3.86 12.77 2.69
C PRO A 92 -3.07 11.50 2.37
N GLN A 93 -3.60 10.70 1.45
CA GLN A 93 -2.82 9.63 0.88
C GLN A 93 -1.72 10.33 0.10
N GLU A 94 -0.49 10.29 0.61
CA GLU A 94 0.67 10.68 -0.19
C GLU A 94 0.77 9.60 -1.28
N SER A 95 0.16 9.87 -2.43
CA SER A 95 0.30 9.01 -3.60
C SER A 95 1.75 9.11 -4.04
N SER A 96 2.47 7.99 -3.98
CA SER A 96 3.77 7.89 -4.63
C SER A 96 3.54 7.96 -6.13
N PRO A 97 4.40 8.67 -6.89
CA PRO A 97 4.27 8.70 -8.34
C PRO A 97 4.33 7.29 -8.91
N MET A 98 3.65 7.09 -10.04
CA MET A 98 3.39 5.76 -10.55
C MET A 98 3.77 5.67 -12.02
N LEU A 99 4.64 4.71 -12.34
CA LEU A 99 5.03 4.40 -13.70
C LEU A 99 4.07 3.37 -14.29
N SER A 100 3.43 3.71 -15.40
CA SER A 100 2.53 2.80 -16.09
C SER A 100 2.54 3.01 -17.60
N ILE A 101 1.97 2.05 -18.33
CA ILE A 101 1.49 2.33 -19.69
C ILE A 101 0.23 3.20 -19.56
N ALA A 102 0.13 4.24 -20.39
CA ALA A 102 -0.91 5.27 -20.31
C ALA A 102 -2.33 4.72 -20.42
N VAL A 103 -2.54 3.82 -21.39
CA VAL A 103 -3.74 2.99 -21.53
C VAL A 103 -3.23 1.56 -21.63
N GLY A 104 -3.54 0.75 -20.62
CA GLY A 104 -3.01 -0.58 -20.40
C GLY A 104 -4.10 -1.64 -20.33
N ASP A 105 -3.73 -2.86 -19.96
CA ASP A 105 -4.64 -4.00 -19.84
C ASP A 105 -5.69 -3.83 -18.71
N THR A 106 -5.32 -3.11 -17.66
CA THR A 106 -6.08 -2.87 -16.44
C THR A 106 -6.50 -1.40 -16.28
N SER A 107 -5.91 -0.49 -17.08
CA SER A 107 -6.20 0.95 -17.05
C SER A 107 -7.12 1.33 -18.21
N MET A 108 -8.38 1.57 -17.86
CA MET A 108 -9.33 2.28 -18.71
C MET A 108 -9.14 3.78 -18.51
N PHE A 109 -8.98 4.54 -19.60
CA PHE A 109 -8.81 5.99 -19.49
C PHE A 109 -10.03 6.74 -20.00
N TYR A 110 -10.59 7.59 -19.15
CA TYR A 110 -11.71 8.48 -19.46
C TYR A 110 -11.22 9.92 -19.52
N ILE A 111 -11.55 10.63 -20.60
CA ILE A 111 -11.27 12.06 -20.72
C ILE A 111 -12.57 12.81 -20.94
N SER A 112 -12.82 13.84 -20.12
CA SER A 112 -13.93 14.76 -20.30
C SER A 112 -13.59 15.86 -21.30
N GLY A 113 -14.46 16.09 -22.28
CA GLY A 113 -14.50 17.29 -23.11
C GLY A 113 -13.15 17.75 -23.67
N ASP A 114 -12.92 19.07 -23.62
CA ASP A 114 -11.76 19.77 -24.21
C ASP A 114 -10.38 19.34 -23.64
N ASP A 115 -10.37 18.62 -22.51
CA ASP A 115 -9.13 18.27 -21.80
C ASP A 115 -8.28 17.25 -22.56
N TRP A 116 -8.84 16.44 -23.47
CA TRP A 116 -8.04 15.45 -24.22
C TRP A 116 -6.95 16.10 -25.07
N SER A 117 -7.19 17.35 -25.50
CA SER A 117 -6.25 18.11 -26.33
C SER A 117 -5.08 18.72 -25.54
N THR A 118 -5.11 18.66 -24.21
CA THR A 118 -4.07 19.19 -23.31
C THR A 118 -3.54 18.17 -22.31
N ASN A 119 -4.31 17.12 -22.01
CA ASN A 119 -3.93 16.00 -21.17
C ASN A 119 -2.83 15.14 -21.84
N VAL A 120 -1.81 14.76 -21.08
CA VAL A 120 -0.65 13.99 -21.59
C VAL A 120 -1.05 12.68 -22.27
N ILE A 121 -2.03 11.96 -21.73
CA ILE A 121 -2.51 10.70 -22.32
C ILE A 121 -3.29 11.00 -23.60
N GLY A 122 -4.18 12.00 -23.58
CA GLY A 122 -4.89 12.44 -24.78
C GLY A 122 -3.94 12.92 -25.90
N GLN A 123 -2.81 13.51 -25.53
CA GLN A 123 -1.74 13.87 -26.47
C GLN A 123 -1.01 12.66 -27.04
N ALA A 124 -0.72 11.65 -26.22
CA ALA A 124 -0.05 10.44 -26.67
C ALA A 124 -0.87 9.64 -27.71
N TYR A 125 -2.20 9.72 -27.64
CA TYR A 125 -3.11 9.08 -28.59
C TYR A 125 -3.80 10.05 -29.56
N ARG A 126 -3.29 11.29 -29.70
CA ARG A 126 -3.93 12.36 -30.47
C ARG A 126 -4.25 11.94 -31.91
N GLU A 127 -3.29 11.33 -32.62
CA GLU A 127 -3.48 10.97 -34.03
C GLU A 127 -4.61 9.94 -34.20
N ILE A 128 -4.68 8.95 -33.30
CA ILE A 128 -5.74 7.94 -33.27
C ILE A 128 -7.10 8.59 -32.98
N ILE A 129 -7.16 9.46 -31.96
CA ILE A 129 -8.39 10.15 -31.56
C ILE A 129 -8.90 11.03 -32.71
N GLU A 130 -8.03 11.84 -33.31
CA GLU A 130 -8.36 12.73 -34.43
C GLU A 130 -8.86 11.92 -35.64
N ASP A 131 -8.16 10.84 -35.98
CA ASP A 131 -8.51 9.98 -37.11
C ASP A 131 -9.87 9.27 -36.91
N VAL A 132 -10.10 8.64 -35.76
CA VAL A 132 -11.39 7.99 -35.42
C VAL A 132 -12.52 9.02 -35.34
N SER A 133 -12.28 10.18 -34.72
CA SER A 133 -13.31 11.23 -34.60
C SER A 133 -13.74 11.78 -35.97
N SER A 134 -12.84 11.80 -36.96
CA SER A 134 -13.16 12.24 -38.32
C SER A 134 -14.15 11.33 -39.06
N ARG A 135 -14.25 10.06 -38.64
CA ARG A 135 -15.18 9.06 -39.18
C ARG A 135 -16.48 8.94 -38.38
N ALA A 136 -16.54 9.57 -37.21
CA ALA A 136 -17.68 9.50 -36.33
C ALA A 136 -18.92 10.20 -36.92
N PRO A 137 -20.13 9.68 -36.65
CA PRO A 137 -21.37 10.33 -37.04
C PRO A 137 -21.54 11.68 -36.31
N ALA A 138 -22.47 12.48 -36.82
CA ALA A 138 -22.69 13.85 -36.40
C ALA A 138 -22.91 14.13 -34.89
N LYS A 139 -23.40 13.14 -34.14
CA LYS A 139 -23.71 13.25 -32.71
C LYS A 139 -23.90 11.86 -32.10
N GLY A 140 -23.76 11.78 -30.78
CA GLY A 140 -23.99 10.56 -30.01
C GLY A 140 -22.72 9.72 -29.86
N SER A 141 -22.90 8.47 -29.42
CA SER A 141 -21.80 7.55 -29.17
C SER A 141 -21.27 6.92 -30.46
N TYR A 142 -19.94 6.83 -30.58
CA TYR A 142 -19.24 6.17 -31.65
C TYR A 142 -18.13 5.28 -31.08
N SER A 143 -17.92 4.12 -31.67
CA SER A 143 -16.92 3.14 -31.21
C SER A 143 -16.19 2.59 -32.42
N GLU A 144 -14.87 2.61 -32.38
CA GLU A 144 -14.02 2.03 -33.42
C GLU A 144 -12.81 1.35 -32.79
N THR A 145 -12.39 0.22 -33.37
CA THR A 145 -11.14 -0.46 -33.03
C THR A 145 -10.17 -0.29 -34.17
N VAL A 146 -8.97 0.22 -33.88
CA VAL A 146 -7.90 0.40 -34.86
C VAL A 146 -6.63 -0.35 -34.42
N VAL A 147 -5.74 -0.63 -35.37
CA VAL A 147 -4.45 -1.27 -35.11
C VAL A 147 -3.48 -0.20 -34.60
N LEU A 148 -2.85 -0.43 -33.44
CA LEU A 148 -1.96 0.54 -32.78
C LEU A 148 -0.70 0.82 -33.60
N SER A 149 -0.12 -0.21 -34.24
CA SER A 149 1.13 -0.08 -34.99
C SER A 149 1.01 0.78 -36.25
N ASP A 150 -0.20 1.13 -36.67
CA ASP A 150 -0.43 2.09 -37.76
C ASP A 150 -0.17 3.55 -37.32
N TYR A 151 -0.13 3.81 -36.01
CA TYR A 151 0.00 5.16 -35.42
C TYR A 151 1.19 5.31 -34.47
N LEU A 152 1.56 4.24 -33.75
CA LEU A 152 2.56 4.30 -32.68
C LEU A 152 3.63 3.22 -32.86
N ASP A 153 4.90 3.62 -32.78
CA ASP A 153 6.03 2.68 -32.73
C ASP A 153 6.18 2.05 -31.33
N TYR A 154 5.82 2.81 -30.29
CA TYR A 154 5.98 2.43 -28.89
C TYR A 154 4.70 2.74 -28.09
N TYR A 155 4.38 1.89 -27.13
CA TYR A 155 3.32 2.16 -26.16
C TYR A 155 3.67 3.40 -25.34
N PRO A 156 2.72 4.33 -25.14
CA PRO A 156 2.94 5.48 -24.29
C PRO A 156 3.20 5.07 -22.84
N VAL A 157 4.36 5.45 -22.30
CA VAL A 157 4.75 5.19 -20.91
C VAL A 157 4.76 6.52 -20.16
N ILE A 158 4.06 6.57 -19.03
CA ILE A 158 3.89 7.79 -18.23
C ILE A 158 4.30 7.57 -16.79
N LEU A 159 4.76 8.64 -16.15
CA LEU A 159 4.88 8.75 -14.70
C LEU A 159 3.76 9.68 -14.21
N SER A 160 2.78 9.16 -13.50
CA SER A 160 1.63 9.92 -12.96
C SER A 160 1.84 10.29 -11.50
N ASP A 161 0.93 11.11 -10.97
CA ASP A 161 0.85 11.46 -9.54
C ASP A 161 2.12 12.13 -9.01
N ILE A 162 2.77 12.91 -9.86
CA ILE A 162 3.97 13.66 -9.51
C ILE A 162 3.54 14.91 -8.74
N PRO A 163 3.96 15.08 -7.47
CA PRO A 163 3.59 16.24 -6.69
C PRO A 163 4.23 17.51 -7.26
N LEU A 164 3.41 18.55 -7.48
CA LEU A 164 3.89 19.87 -7.87
C LEU A 164 4.62 20.57 -6.71
N PRO A 165 5.79 21.21 -6.93
CA PRO A 165 6.48 21.96 -5.89
C PRO A 165 5.68 23.23 -5.47
N ASP A 166 5.06 23.12 -4.29
CA ASP A 166 4.52 24.13 -3.35
C ASP A 166 3.33 25.08 -3.69
N SER A 167 2.33 24.96 -2.79
CA SER A 167 1.53 26.00 -2.10
C SER A 167 0.26 26.61 -2.70
N TYR A 168 -0.10 26.40 -3.97
CA TYR A 168 -1.37 26.94 -4.51
C TYR A 168 -2.24 25.96 -5.32
N SER A 169 -1.79 24.73 -5.55
CA SER A 169 -2.64 23.70 -6.15
C SER A 169 -2.36 22.35 -5.52
N SER A 170 -3.42 21.65 -5.10
CA SER A 170 -3.44 20.19 -4.86
C SER A 170 -3.29 19.41 -6.17
N GLY A 171 -2.42 19.89 -7.06
CA GLY A 171 -2.30 19.44 -8.43
C GLY A 171 -1.16 18.43 -8.56
N TRP A 172 -1.41 17.44 -9.41
CA TRP A 172 -0.45 16.42 -9.78
C TRP A 172 -0.05 16.63 -11.23
N GLU A 173 1.19 16.31 -11.58
CA GLU A 173 1.64 16.24 -12.97
C GLU A 173 1.73 14.79 -13.44
N THR A 174 1.57 14.63 -14.76
CA THR A 174 1.92 13.42 -15.48
C THR A 174 3.04 13.74 -16.45
N TRP A 175 4.09 12.93 -16.49
CA TRP A 175 5.18 13.08 -17.44
C TRP A 175 5.18 11.92 -18.45
N ASP A 176 5.28 12.24 -19.74
CA ASP A 176 5.53 11.26 -20.80
C ASP A 176 7.01 10.87 -20.84
N LEU A 177 7.28 9.57 -20.68
CA LEU A 177 8.61 8.96 -20.68
C LEU A 177 8.81 7.96 -21.83
N THR A 178 7.87 7.87 -22.77
CA THR A 178 7.82 6.88 -23.86
C THR A 178 9.13 6.77 -24.64
N GLN A 179 9.79 7.90 -24.90
CA GLN A 179 11.01 7.91 -25.70
C GLN A 179 12.23 7.36 -24.95
N ALA A 180 12.24 7.45 -23.62
CA ALA A 180 13.31 6.92 -22.76
C ALA A 180 13.04 5.46 -22.34
N LEU A 181 11.77 5.15 -22.04
CA LEU A 181 11.30 3.85 -21.58
C LEU A 181 10.45 3.20 -22.68
N ARG A 182 11.11 2.63 -23.68
CA ARG A 182 10.46 2.16 -24.90
C ARG A 182 9.86 0.78 -24.69
N ILE A 183 8.62 0.61 -25.15
CA ILE A 183 7.94 -0.68 -25.21
C ILE A 183 7.36 -0.79 -26.62
N PRO A 184 7.91 -1.62 -27.53
CA PRO A 184 7.41 -1.73 -28.90
C PRO A 184 5.94 -2.13 -28.97
N VAL A 185 5.21 -1.53 -29.89
CA VAL A 185 3.84 -1.97 -30.22
C VAL A 185 3.92 -3.20 -31.11
N GLY A 186 3.18 -4.26 -30.77
CA GLY A 186 3.04 -5.46 -31.58
C GLY A 186 2.18 -5.20 -32.83
N GLN A 187 2.51 -5.88 -33.92
CA GLN A 187 1.85 -5.73 -35.23
C GLN A 187 0.35 -6.07 -35.25
N GLY A 188 -0.17 -6.73 -34.21
CA GLY A 188 -1.58 -7.09 -34.07
C GLY A 188 -2.26 -6.39 -32.90
N ASP A 189 -1.56 -5.50 -32.20
CA ASP A 189 -2.11 -4.84 -31.02
C ASP A 189 -3.13 -3.79 -31.46
N THR A 190 -4.23 -3.70 -30.72
CA THR A 190 -5.35 -2.83 -31.08
C THR A 190 -5.69 -1.89 -29.95
N ILE A 191 -6.30 -0.77 -30.32
CA ILE A 191 -6.94 0.14 -29.37
C ILE A 191 -8.40 0.31 -29.74
N GLN A 192 -9.27 0.13 -28.75
CA GLN A 192 -10.67 0.52 -28.85
C GLN A 192 -10.79 1.97 -28.40
N VAL A 193 -11.47 2.76 -29.22
CA VAL A 193 -11.75 4.17 -28.99
C VAL A 193 -13.26 4.34 -28.98
N ASP A 194 -13.81 4.67 -27.82
CA ASP A 194 -15.22 5.01 -27.65
C ASP A 194 -15.33 6.53 -27.42
N LEU A 195 -16.03 7.22 -28.32
CA LEU A 195 -16.23 8.66 -28.30
C LEU A 195 -17.70 8.99 -28.03
N GLU A 196 -17.93 10.07 -27.30
CA GLU A 196 -19.23 10.74 -27.26
C GLU A 196 -19.10 12.13 -27.86
N LEU A 197 -19.99 12.47 -28.80
CA LEU A 197 -20.03 13.76 -29.47
C LEU A 197 -21.27 14.55 -29.05
N ASP A 198 -21.05 15.82 -28.71
CA ASP A 198 -22.12 16.76 -28.35
C ASP A 198 -22.91 17.26 -29.58
N GLN A 199 -23.85 18.18 -29.35
CA GLN A 199 -24.69 18.74 -30.42
C GLN A 199 -23.92 19.62 -31.42
N ASN A 200 -22.70 20.04 -31.08
CA ASN A 200 -21.81 20.85 -31.89
C ASN A 200 -20.69 20.03 -32.52
N PHE A 201 -20.78 18.69 -32.52
CA PHE A 201 -19.77 17.78 -33.05
C PHE A 201 -18.42 17.87 -32.29
N VAL A 202 -18.46 18.34 -31.04
CA VAL A 202 -17.30 18.40 -30.16
C VAL A 202 -17.28 17.13 -29.32
N ILE A 203 -16.09 16.55 -29.15
CA ILE A 203 -15.89 15.38 -28.30
C ILE A 203 -16.22 15.78 -26.85
N SER A 204 -17.28 15.19 -26.29
CA SER A 204 -17.67 15.38 -24.89
C SER A 204 -17.05 14.35 -23.96
N SER A 205 -16.75 13.16 -24.48
CA SER A 205 -15.96 12.17 -23.75
C SER A 205 -15.20 11.22 -24.67
N ILE A 206 -14.06 10.72 -24.17
CA ILE A 206 -13.26 9.67 -24.81
C ILE A 206 -13.03 8.57 -23.80
N TYR A 207 -13.17 7.34 -24.24
CA TYR A 207 -12.74 6.15 -23.54
C TYR A 207 -11.79 5.34 -24.43
N LEU A 208 -10.64 4.97 -23.87
CA LEU A 208 -9.59 4.21 -24.55
C LEU A 208 -9.34 2.89 -23.83
N SER A 209 -9.14 1.81 -24.59
CA SER A 209 -8.77 0.49 -24.05
C SER A 209 -7.85 -0.28 -25.00
N THR A 210 -6.79 -0.87 -24.43
CA THR A 210 -5.77 -1.66 -25.15
C THR A 210 -5.58 -3.00 -24.47
N PRO A 211 -6.44 -4.00 -24.75
CA PRO A 211 -6.47 -5.25 -23.99
C PRO A 211 -5.21 -6.11 -24.17
N GLN A 212 -4.42 -5.87 -25.22
CA GLN A 212 -3.16 -6.56 -25.48
C GLN A 212 -1.93 -5.85 -24.90
N ALA A 213 -2.10 -4.68 -24.26
CA ALA A 213 -0.96 -3.96 -23.72
C ALA A 213 -0.18 -4.82 -22.72
N PRO A 214 1.17 -4.73 -22.72
CA PRO A 214 1.99 -5.36 -21.70
C PRO A 214 1.59 -4.92 -20.29
N SER A 215 1.94 -5.72 -19.29
CA SER A 215 1.85 -5.31 -17.90
C SER A 215 3.04 -4.43 -17.56
N LEU A 216 2.77 -3.22 -17.10
CA LEU A 216 3.74 -2.34 -16.46
C LEU A 216 3.02 -1.49 -15.43
N TYR A 217 3.34 -1.76 -14.16
CA TYR A 217 2.88 -0.98 -13.03
C TYR A 217 4.00 -0.97 -11.99
N SER A 218 4.55 0.19 -11.67
CA SER A 218 5.63 0.32 -10.69
C SER A 218 5.52 1.64 -9.93
N GLU A 219 5.68 1.58 -8.62
CA GLU A 219 5.81 2.77 -7.77
C GLU A 219 7.17 3.44 -7.95
N ALA A 220 7.19 4.76 -7.80
CA ALA A 220 8.38 5.58 -7.84
C ALA A 220 8.74 6.10 -6.45
N ILE A 221 10.03 6.18 -6.15
CA ILE A 221 10.54 6.72 -4.89
C ILE A 221 11.35 7.99 -5.14
N LEU A 222 11.05 9.05 -4.40
CA LEU A 222 11.79 10.31 -4.43
C LEU A 222 12.95 10.29 -3.43
N SER A 223 14.18 10.49 -3.91
CA SER A 223 15.33 10.73 -3.04
C SER A 223 16.35 11.63 -3.73
N ASN A 224 16.95 12.53 -2.95
CA ASN A 224 18.05 13.41 -3.40
C ASN A 224 17.74 14.18 -4.71
N GLY A 225 16.48 14.57 -4.92
CA GLY A 225 16.04 15.31 -6.12
C GLY A 225 15.81 14.45 -7.36
N TYR A 226 15.75 13.13 -7.22
CA TYR A 226 15.46 12.19 -8.31
C TYR A 226 14.32 11.25 -7.93
N TYR A 227 13.46 10.96 -8.91
CA TYR A 227 12.58 9.80 -8.87
C TYR A 227 13.34 8.57 -9.34
N TYR A 228 13.29 7.52 -8.55
CA TYR A 228 13.79 6.20 -8.88
C TYR A 228 12.60 5.30 -9.21
N VAL A 229 12.63 4.68 -10.39
CA VAL A 229 11.53 3.85 -10.91
C VAL A 229 12.06 2.51 -11.38
N LEU A 230 11.29 1.44 -11.13
CA LEU A 230 11.57 0.13 -11.69
C LEU A 230 10.85 0.02 -13.04
N PHE A 231 11.55 -0.49 -14.03
CA PHE A 231 11.00 -0.72 -15.36
C PHE A 231 11.19 -2.18 -15.74
N SER A 232 10.09 -2.90 -15.89
CA SER A 232 10.09 -4.31 -16.25
C SER A 232 8.80 -4.71 -16.98
N PRO A 233 8.58 -4.24 -18.22
CA PRO A 233 7.38 -4.54 -18.97
C PRO A 233 7.31 -6.02 -19.36
N GLU A 234 6.17 -6.66 -19.09
CA GLU A 234 5.94 -8.08 -19.37
C GLU A 234 4.75 -8.29 -20.28
N GLN A 235 4.82 -9.33 -21.11
CA GLN A 235 3.65 -9.85 -21.81
C GLN A 235 2.68 -10.52 -20.81
N GLN A 236 1.47 -10.84 -21.28
CA GLN A 236 0.45 -11.50 -20.44
C GLN A 236 0.88 -12.87 -19.89
N ASP A 237 1.87 -13.52 -20.52
CA ASP A 237 2.45 -14.78 -20.06
C ASP A 237 3.60 -14.61 -19.04
N GLY A 238 3.88 -13.37 -18.61
CA GLY A 238 4.96 -13.03 -17.69
C GLY A 238 6.35 -12.97 -18.32
N THR A 239 6.47 -13.10 -19.66
CA THR A 239 7.78 -13.00 -20.32
C THR A 239 8.14 -11.55 -20.63
N PRO A 240 9.45 -11.19 -20.63
CA PRO A 240 9.87 -9.85 -21.01
C PRO A 240 9.45 -9.45 -22.43
N VAL A 241 9.02 -8.19 -22.59
CA VAL A 241 8.67 -7.65 -23.92
C VAL A 241 9.93 -7.52 -24.78
N SER A 242 9.96 -8.26 -25.90
CA SER A 242 11.09 -8.23 -26.84
C SER A 242 11.27 -6.85 -27.47
N GLY A 243 12.49 -6.30 -27.40
CA GLY A 243 12.84 -5.00 -27.99
C GLY A 243 12.48 -3.80 -27.12
N ALA A 244 11.94 -4.01 -25.92
CA ALA A 244 11.76 -2.96 -24.92
C ALA A 244 13.12 -2.46 -24.38
N SER A 245 13.10 -1.29 -23.74
CA SER A 245 14.24 -0.82 -22.94
C SER A 245 14.61 -1.88 -21.88
N PRO A 246 15.89 -1.99 -21.47
CA PRO A 246 16.31 -3.02 -20.52
C PRO A 246 15.56 -2.96 -19.20
N TYR A 247 15.32 -4.13 -18.60
CA TYR A 247 14.84 -4.21 -17.23
C TYR A 247 15.84 -3.54 -16.30
N GLY A 248 15.34 -2.77 -15.34
CA GLY A 248 16.26 -2.04 -14.48
C GLY A 248 15.62 -0.98 -13.60
N LEU A 249 16.51 -0.37 -12.83
CA LEU A 249 16.29 0.83 -12.07
C LEU A 249 16.67 2.04 -12.92
N TYR A 250 15.73 2.94 -13.14
CA TYR A 250 15.94 4.20 -13.83
C TYR A 250 15.84 5.36 -12.83
N ARG A 251 16.62 6.42 -13.05
CA ARG A 251 16.47 7.68 -12.34
C ARG A 251 15.96 8.77 -13.28
N ILE A 252 15.14 9.65 -12.74
CA ILE A 252 14.54 10.78 -13.45
C ILE A 252 14.69 12.02 -12.55
N PRO A 253 15.24 13.14 -13.04
CA PRO A 253 15.30 14.37 -12.23
C PRO A 253 13.91 14.81 -11.80
N ALA A 254 13.72 15.07 -10.51
CA ALA A 254 12.44 15.55 -9.98
C ALA A 254 12.19 17.04 -10.33
N SER A 255 13.26 17.80 -10.60
CA SER A 255 13.19 19.20 -11.00
C SER A 255 13.26 19.35 -12.52
N GLY A 256 12.41 20.20 -13.10
CA GLY A 256 12.52 20.64 -14.49
C GLY A 256 11.30 20.33 -15.38
N GLY A 257 10.30 19.63 -14.85
CA GLY A 257 9.07 19.28 -15.57
C GLY A 257 9.28 18.22 -16.66
N GLN A 258 8.20 17.88 -17.35
CA GLN A 258 8.11 16.77 -18.31
C GLN A 258 9.25 16.74 -19.36
N ALA A 259 9.56 17.88 -19.98
CA ALA A 259 10.54 17.92 -21.07
C ALA A 259 11.97 17.56 -20.61
N LEU A 260 12.36 17.97 -19.41
CA LEU A 260 13.66 17.63 -18.83
C LEU A 260 13.66 16.22 -18.26
N ALA A 261 12.55 15.74 -17.72
CA ALA A 261 12.39 14.38 -17.24
C ALA A 261 12.63 13.35 -18.34
N ALA A 262 11.98 13.50 -19.50
CA ALA A 262 12.11 12.57 -20.62
C ALA A 262 13.54 12.52 -21.20
N GLN A 263 14.22 13.67 -21.26
CA GLN A 263 15.59 13.76 -21.80
C GLN A 263 16.66 13.21 -20.84
N ASN A 264 16.38 13.20 -19.55
CA ASN A 264 17.34 12.85 -18.50
C ASN A 264 16.93 11.60 -17.71
N CYS A 265 15.99 10.80 -18.23
CA CYS A 265 15.72 9.47 -17.70
C CYS A 265 16.89 8.55 -18.06
N THR A 266 17.59 8.04 -17.05
CA THR A 266 18.81 7.23 -17.26
C THR A 266 18.73 5.90 -16.52
N LEU A 267 19.05 4.83 -17.21
CA LEU A 267 19.29 3.52 -16.62
C LEU A 267 20.47 3.62 -15.64
N CYS A 268 20.21 3.34 -14.38
CA CYS A 268 21.19 3.40 -13.30
C CYS A 268 21.79 2.02 -13.04
N TYR A 269 20.91 1.02 -13.01
CA TYR A 269 21.26 -0.36 -12.75
C TYR A 269 20.38 -1.27 -13.61
N GLN A 270 21.02 -2.12 -14.41
CA GLN A 270 20.32 -3.14 -15.19
C GLN A 270 20.15 -4.38 -14.33
N THR A 271 18.91 -4.81 -14.12
CA THR A 271 18.61 -5.96 -13.26
C THR A 271 19.01 -7.27 -13.92
N SER A 272 19.36 -8.27 -13.12
CA SER A 272 19.63 -9.63 -13.61
C SER A 272 18.33 -10.44 -13.72
N GLY A 273 17.34 -10.10 -12.89
CA GLY A 273 16.00 -10.66 -12.93
C GLY A 273 14.92 -9.59 -13.06
N LYS A 274 13.68 -9.96 -12.73
CA LYS A 274 12.54 -9.04 -12.66
C LYS A 274 12.63 -8.23 -11.37
N PRO A 275 12.76 -6.90 -11.40
CA PRO A 275 12.67 -6.08 -10.20
C PRO A 275 11.26 -6.18 -9.58
N GLN A 276 11.17 -6.25 -8.26
CA GLN A 276 9.91 -6.45 -7.52
C GLN A 276 9.61 -5.34 -6.54
N HIS A 277 10.63 -4.82 -5.87
CA HIS A 277 10.46 -3.78 -4.87
C HIS A 277 11.68 -2.87 -4.80
N LEU A 278 11.44 -1.62 -4.45
CA LEU A 278 12.46 -0.61 -4.22
C LEU A 278 12.19 0.07 -2.89
N ALA A 279 13.23 0.33 -2.09
CA ALA A 279 13.12 1.13 -0.88
C ALA A 279 14.35 2.02 -0.68
N LEU A 280 14.19 3.11 0.08
CA LEU A 280 15.31 3.93 0.50
C LEU A 280 16.03 3.29 1.68
N SER A 281 17.34 3.53 1.73
CA SER A 281 18.17 3.11 2.84
C SER A 281 19.19 4.19 3.20
N ASP A 282 19.55 4.28 4.48
CA ASP A 282 20.48 5.26 5.05
C ASP A 282 20.09 6.69 4.67
N GLY A 283 18.82 7.05 4.88
CA GLY A 283 18.32 8.39 4.53
C GLY A 283 18.38 8.71 3.03
N GLY A 284 18.45 7.68 2.17
CA GLY A 284 18.45 7.81 0.72
C GLY A 284 19.82 7.86 0.07
N TYR A 285 20.91 7.60 0.82
CA TYR A 285 22.24 7.39 0.22
C TYR A 285 22.38 6.04 -0.45
N HIS A 286 21.59 5.05 -0.04
CA HIS A 286 21.52 3.73 -0.66
C HIS A 286 20.09 3.39 -1.08
N LEU A 287 19.98 2.45 -2.03
CA LEU A 287 18.70 1.87 -2.46
C LEU A 287 18.70 0.38 -2.19
N LEU A 288 17.57 -0.11 -1.68
CA LEU A 288 17.30 -1.53 -1.52
C LEU A 288 16.44 -1.98 -2.68
N LEU A 289 16.96 -2.89 -3.48
CA LEU A 289 16.26 -3.48 -4.62
C LEU A 289 16.07 -4.98 -4.38
N ILE A 290 14.85 -5.46 -4.61
CA ILE A 290 14.53 -6.88 -4.65
C ILE A 290 14.34 -7.29 -6.10
N GLU A 291 15.04 -8.34 -6.52
CA GLU A 291 14.87 -8.96 -7.83
C GLU A 291 14.41 -10.42 -7.71
N ASN A 292 13.50 -10.82 -8.58
CA ASN A 292 13.15 -12.21 -8.84
C ASN A 292 14.00 -12.72 -10.01
N LEU A 293 14.95 -13.61 -9.73
CA LEU A 293 15.86 -14.17 -10.72
C LEU A 293 15.26 -15.39 -11.45
N ALA A 294 14.48 -16.18 -10.73
CA ALA A 294 13.75 -17.35 -11.20
C ALA A 294 12.70 -17.74 -10.16
N GLU A 295 11.87 -18.73 -10.47
CA GLU A 295 10.90 -19.30 -9.53
C GLU A 295 11.54 -19.57 -8.15
N ASN A 296 10.99 -18.90 -7.13
CA ASN A 296 11.42 -18.95 -5.72
C ASN A 296 12.88 -18.55 -5.45
N ASN A 297 13.57 -17.94 -6.42
CA ASN A 297 14.94 -17.48 -6.31
C ASN A 297 15.00 -15.95 -6.45
N TYR A 298 15.32 -15.29 -5.34
CA TYR A 298 15.33 -13.84 -5.22
C TYR A 298 16.72 -13.34 -4.84
N GLN A 299 16.92 -12.04 -5.00
CA GLN A 299 18.12 -11.36 -4.56
C GLN A 299 17.75 -10.01 -3.94
N PHE A 300 18.30 -9.73 -2.76
CA PHE A 300 18.37 -8.36 -2.25
C PHE A 300 19.68 -7.71 -2.67
N LEU A 301 19.57 -6.50 -3.18
CA LEU A 301 20.68 -5.66 -3.60
C LEU A 301 20.67 -4.36 -2.81
N LEU A 302 21.78 -4.05 -2.15
CA LEU A 302 22.04 -2.73 -1.59
C LEU A 302 22.89 -1.95 -2.60
N LEU A 303 22.32 -0.93 -3.22
CA LEU A 303 22.95 -0.13 -4.25
C LEU A 303 23.39 1.23 -3.71
N ASP A 304 24.57 1.69 -4.12
CA ASP A 304 25.01 3.07 -3.87
C ASP A 304 24.34 4.07 -4.81
N THR A 305 23.73 5.14 -4.29
CA THR A 305 23.00 6.11 -5.15
C THR A 305 23.89 7.02 -5.98
N LEU A 306 25.19 7.09 -5.69
CA LEU A 306 26.14 7.90 -6.46
C LEU A 306 26.71 7.13 -7.67
N THR A 307 26.99 5.84 -7.48
CA THR A 307 27.68 4.98 -8.46
C THR A 307 26.79 3.88 -9.06
N TYR A 308 25.66 3.59 -8.43
CA TYR A 308 24.72 2.51 -8.76
C TYR A 308 25.36 1.12 -8.77
N GLN A 309 26.50 0.96 -8.10
CA GLN A 309 27.13 -0.34 -7.92
C GLN A 309 26.53 -1.06 -6.72
N PRO A 310 26.35 -2.40 -6.80
CA PRO A 310 26.02 -3.20 -5.63
C PRO A 310 27.12 -3.10 -4.58
N LEU A 311 26.73 -2.65 -3.39
CA LEU A 311 27.54 -2.73 -2.17
C LEU A 311 27.38 -4.09 -1.50
N GLN A 312 26.20 -4.70 -1.65
CA GLN A 312 25.89 -6.01 -1.11
C GLN A 312 24.87 -6.73 -1.98
N GLU A 313 25.04 -8.03 -2.10
CA GLU A 313 24.09 -8.94 -2.73
C GLU A 313 23.76 -10.08 -1.74
N ILE A 314 22.47 -10.33 -1.52
CA ILE A 314 21.99 -11.39 -0.63
C ILE A 314 21.10 -12.32 -1.44
N PRO A 315 21.57 -13.52 -1.80
CA PRO A 315 20.75 -14.51 -2.48
C PRO A 315 19.73 -15.09 -1.50
N ILE A 316 18.50 -15.27 -1.97
CA ILE A 316 17.38 -15.79 -1.19
C ILE A 316 16.74 -16.91 -1.99
N GLN A 317 16.84 -18.13 -1.46
CA GLN A 317 16.10 -19.25 -1.98
C GLN A 317 14.93 -19.52 -1.04
N LEU A 318 13.71 -19.37 -1.55
CA LEU A 318 12.50 -19.67 -0.82
C LEU A 318 12.06 -21.11 -1.10
N PRO A 319 11.55 -21.83 -0.07
CA PRO A 319 11.07 -23.20 -0.23
C PRO A 319 9.69 -23.26 -0.92
N ASP A 320 8.89 -22.20 -0.79
CA ASP A 320 7.49 -22.15 -1.20
C ASP A 320 7.22 -20.99 -2.17
N GLU A 321 6.19 -21.13 -3.00
CA GLU A 321 5.76 -20.07 -3.94
C GLU A 321 5.09 -18.89 -3.23
N ASN A 322 4.35 -19.13 -2.15
CA ASN A 322 3.65 -18.08 -1.44
C ASN A 322 4.54 -17.42 -0.38
N HIS A 323 4.92 -16.18 -0.61
CA HIS A 323 5.85 -15.45 0.25
C HIS A 323 5.61 -13.94 0.19
N THR A 324 6.21 -13.23 1.16
CA THR A 324 6.29 -11.77 1.13
C THR A 324 7.60 -11.30 1.77
N PHE A 325 7.93 -10.03 1.60
CA PHE A 325 9.15 -9.44 2.11
C PHE A 325 8.85 -8.33 3.14
N ILE A 326 9.68 -8.28 4.17
CA ILE A 326 9.74 -7.17 5.13
C ILE A 326 10.90 -6.29 4.70
N ILE A 327 10.65 -4.99 4.52
CA ILE A 327 11.65 -4.06 4.00
C ILE A 327 11.63 -2.83 4.87
N GLN A 328 12.68 -2.67 5.67
CA GLN A 328 12.90 -1.54 6.55
C GLN A 328 14.36 -1.10 6.41
N ASP A 329 14.64 0.17 6.73
CA ASP A 329 16.01 0.69 6.60
C ASP A 329 17.01 -0.10 7.47
N SER A 330 16.62 -0.52 8.67
CA SER A 330 17.50 -1.24 9.59
C SER A 330 17.48 -2.76 9.43
N TYR A 331 16.47 -3.34 8.76
CA TYR A 331 16.35 -4.79 8.60
C TYR A 331 15.49 -5.20 7.40
N LEU A 332 15.76 -6.39 6.89
CA LEU A 332 15.06 -7.05 5.79
C LEU A 332 14.58 -8.40 6.25
N GLY A 333 13.46 -8.88 5.74
CA GLY A 333 12.97 -10.22 6.03
C GLY A 333 12.30 -10.87 4.84
N ALA A 334 12.33 -12.20 4.82
CA ALA A 334 11.54 -13.01 3.92
C ALA A 334 10.61 -13.90 4.75
N LEU A 335 9.33 -13.89 4.42
CA LEU A 335 8.28 -14.67 5.06
C LEU A 335 7.76 -15.71 4.09
N SER A 336 7.76 -17.00 4.48
CA SER A 336 6.97 -18.02 3.79
C SER A 336 5.55 -18.03 4.34
N LEU A 337 4.58 -18.24 3.46
CA LEU A 337 3.16 -18.17 3.75
C LEU A 337 2.45 -19.48 3.41
N SER A 338 1.40 -19.82 4.16
CA SER A 338 0.52 -20.95 3.78
C SER A 338 -0.32 -20.60 2.56
N ASP A 339 -0.75 -21.61 1.80
CA ASP A 339 -1.65 -21.46 0.64
C ASP A 339 -3.11 -21.16 1.02
N ASP A 340 -3.38 -20.84 2.29
CA ASP A 340 -4.73 -20.62 2.80
C ASP A 340 -5.26 -19.24 2.35
N TYR A 341 -6.04 -19.21 1.25
CA TYR A 341 -6.74 -18.01 0.81
C TYR A 341 -8.08 -17.82 1.56
N PRO A 342 -8.43 -16.61 2.04
CA PRO A 342 -7.77 -15.30 1.83
C PRO A 342 -6.75 -14.88 2.91
N ALA A 343 -6.54 -15.71 3.93
CA ALA A 343 -5.86 -15.31 5.17
C ALA A 343 -4.61 -16.19 5.35
N PRO A 344 -3.57 -15.98 4.52
CA PRO A 344 -2.37 -16.79 4.57
C PRO A 344 -1.72 -16.68 5.95
N LEU A 345 -1.29 -17.82 6.49
CA LEU A 345 -0.58 -17.86 7.76
C LEU A 345 0.92 -17.78 7.51
N VAL A 346 1.62 -17.01 8.33
CA VAL A 346 3.09 -16.96 8.28
C VAL A 346 3.64 -18.28 8.82
N GLN A 347 4.42 -18.98 7.99
CA GLN A 347 4.99 -20.28 8.31
C GLN A 347 6.44 -20.18 8.78
N SER A 348 7.23 -19.28 8.20
CA SER A 348 8.62 -19.07 8.60
C SER A 348 9.08 -17.65 8.32
N LEU A 349 10.18 -17.27 8.96
CA LEU A 349 10.83 -15.98 8.82
C LEU A 349 12.34 -16.17 8.73
N ASN A 350 12.96 -15.57 7.71
CA ASN A 350 14.39 -15.29 7.68
C ASN A 350 14.60 -13.78 7.77
N LEU A 351 15.40 -13.30 8.73
CA LEU A 351 15.65 -11.88 8.96
C LEU A 351 17.13 -11.54 8.85
N TRP A 352 17.43 -10.44 8.17
CA TRP A 352 18.73 -9.80 8.14
C TRP A 352 18.64 -8.40 8.73
N ALA A 353 19.62 -7.99 9.53
CA ALA A 353 19.68 -6.64 10.09
C ALA A 353 21.01 -5.99 9.76
N LYS A 354 21.02 -4.66 9.65
CA LYS A 354 22.25 -3.90 9.42
C LYS A 354 23.22 -4.07 10.59
N ASN A 355 24.47 -4.34 10.27
CA ASN A 355 25.58 -4.26 11.21
C ASN A 355 26.18 -2.84 11.27
N ASP A 356 27.22 -2.65 12.07
CA ASP A 356 27.92 -1.38 12.25
C ASP A 356 28.55 -0.81 10.95
N PHE A 357 28.65 -1.62 9.89
CA PHE A 357 29.16 -1.21 8.58
C PHE A 357 28.03 -0.85 7.59
N GLY A 358 26.76 -0.89 8.02
CA GLY A 358 25.60 -0.63 7.16
C GLY A 358 25.23 -1.80 6.24
N LEU A 359 25.81 -2.98 6.45
CA LEU A 359 25.53 -4.19 5.65
C LEU A 359 24.57 -5.11 6.40
N TYR A 360 23.64 -5.74 5.67
CA TYR A 360 22.66 -6.64 6.24
C TYR A 360 23.27 -8.02 6.48
N VAL A 361 23.20 -8.50 7.73
CA VAL A 361 23.68 -9.82 8.12
C VAL A 361 22.52 -10.65 8.68
N PRO A 362 22.50 -11.98 8.46
CA PRO A 362 21.43 -12.82 8.98
C PRO A 362 21.43 -12.77 10.51
N VAL A 363 20.26 -12.54 11.11
CA VAL A 363 20.08 -12.40 12.55
C VAL A 363 19.03 -13.35 13.12
N LEU A 364 17.98 -13.71 12.36
CA LEU A 364 16.93 -14.63 12.82
C LEU A 364 16.54 -15.61 11.71
N ASP A 365 16.26 -16.85 12.10
CA ASP A 365 15.59 -17.89 11.31
C ASP A 365 14.57 -18.56 12.25
N CYS A 366 13.28 -18.44 11.94
CA CYS A 366 12.19 -18.73 12.87
C CYS A 366 11.08 -19.53 12.19
N ASP A 367 10.75 -20.70 12.72
CA ASP A 367 9.54 -21.46 12.37
C ASP A 367 8.34 -20.88 13.15
N LEU A 368 7.35 -20.42 12.39
CA LEU A 368 6.14 -19.75 12.86
C LEU A 368 4.87 -20.60 12.66
N THR A 369 4.99 -21.85 12.19
CA THR A 369 3.84 -22.73 11.92
C THR A 369 2.91 -22.88 13.13
N GLN A 370 3.47 -22.94 14.34
CA GLN A 370 2.68 -23.02 15.58
C GLN A 370 2.01 -21.71 15.95
N ALA A 371 2.56 -20.56 15.55
CA ALA A 371 2.03 -19.25 15.90
C ALA A 371 0.64 -19.00 15.30
N GLN A 372 0.30 -19.67 14.18
CA GLN A 372 -0.96 -19.47 13.45
C GLN A 372 -1.23 -17.98 13.20
N PHE A 373 -0.15 -17.25 12.88
CA PHE A 373 -0.13 -15.80 12.73
C PHE A 373 -0.63 -15.44 11.34
N PRO A 374 -1.76 -14.72 11.20
CA PRO A 374 -2.28 -14.32 9.90
C PRO A 374 -1.49 -13.13 9.35
N LEU A 375 -1.13 -13.18 8.07
CA LEU A 375 -0.68 -12.01 7.35
C LEU A 375 -1.91 -11.20 6.91
N GLY A 376 -2.33 -10.26 7.75
CA GLY A 376 -3.50 -9.41 7.49
C GLY A 376 -3.13 -8.05 6.88
N VAL A 377 -4.17 -7.25 6.64
CA VAL A 377 -3.97 -5.82 6.38
C VAL A 377 -3.39 -5.15 7.62
N SER A 378 -2.55 -4.13 7.42
CA SER A 378 -1.84 -3.42 8.49
C SER A 378 -0.76 -4.24 9.20
N PHE A 379 -0.11 -5.17 8.50
CA PHE A 379 1.03 -5.89 9.04
C PHE A 379 2.15 -4.93 9.46
N GLN A 380 2.52 -4.97 10.73
CA GLN A 380 3.59 -4.16 11.34
C GLN A 380 4.69 -5.07 11.87
N THR A 381 5.93 -4.59 11.76
CA THR A 381 7.09 -5.26 12.34
C THR A 381 7.97 -4.27 13.07
N TYR A 382 8.71 -4.74 14.08
CA TYR A 382 9.77 -3.97 14.72
C TYR A 382 10.87 -4.93 15.22
N TYR A 383 12.12 -4.64 14.87
CA TYR A 383 13.30 -5.36 15.35
C TYR A 383 14.10 -4.47 16.31
N ASP A 384 14.33 -4.93 17.54
CA ASP A 384 15.05 -4.16 18.57
C ASP A 384 16.55 -4.46 18.64
N GLY A 385 17.06 -5.34 17.75
CA GLY A 385 18.44 -5.83 17.78
C GLY A 385 18.58 -7.22 18.40
N GLU A 386 17.55 -7.73 19.08
CA GLU A 386 17.56 -9.06 19.69
C GLU A 386 16.38 -9.92 19.22
N ARG A 387 15.22 -9.30 19.00
CA ARG A 387 13.96 -9.97 18.65
C ARG A 387 13.15 -9.14 17.67
N LEU A 388 12.41 -9.84 16.81
CA LEU A 388 11.42 -9.26 15.92
C LEU A 388 10.03 -9.43 16.52
N VAL A 389 9.29 -8.34 16.65
CA VAL A 389 7.87 -8.35 16.97
C VAL A 389 7.07 -8.10 15.70
N MET A 390 6.09 -8.95 15.46
CA MET A 390 5.14 -8.86 14.36
C MET A 390 3.74 -8.64 14.94
N ALA A 391 2.96 -7.76 14.31
CA ALA A 391 1.58 -7.50 14.69
C ALA A 391 0.71 -7.29 13.45
N SER A 392 -0.54 -7.78 13.51
CA SER A 392 -1.52 -7.61 12.44
C SER A 392 -2.93 -7.58 13.02
N TYR A 393 -3.85 -6.88 12.38
CA TYR A 393 -5.27 -7.04 12.68
C TYR A 393 -5.76 -8.44 12.30
N LEU A 394 -6.76 -8.94 13.03
CA LEU A 394 -7.49 -10.15 12.69
C LEU A 394 -8.57 -9.84 11.65
N GLN A 395 -8.60 -10.65 10.58
CA GLN A 395 -9.61 -10.57 9.54
C GLN A 395 -10.90 -11.30 9.95
N THR A 396 -12.05 -10.75 9.58
CA THR A 396 -13.38 -11.37 9.79
C THR A 396 -14.01 -11.93 8.54
N SER A 397 -13.55 -11.53 7.35
CA SER A 397 -14.14 -11.96 6.08
C SER A 397 -13.21 -12.89 5.31
N PRO A 398 -13.75 -13.95 4.67
CA PRO A 398 -13.09 -14.73 3.62
C PRO A 398 -12.66 -13.91 2.39
N SER A 399 -12.97 -12.61 2.32
CA SER A 399 -12.50 -11.69 1.28
C SER A 399 -11.35 -10.77 1.71
N GLY A 400 -10.92 -10.78 2.98
CA GLY A 400 -9.80 -9.96 3.47
C GLY A 400 -10.08 -8.46 3.69
N TYR A 401 -11.17 -7.92 3.13
CA TYR A 401 -11.50 -6.48 3.19
C TYR A 401 -12.21 -6.01 4.47
N MET A 402 -12.48 -6.90 5.41
CA MET A 402 -13.04 -6.54 6.72
C MET A 402 -12.14 -7.07 7.82
N VAL A 403 -11.65 -6.15 8.65
CA VAL A 403 -10.88 -6.48 9.83
C VAL A 403 -11.58 -6.04 11.09
N THR A 404 -11.14 -6.64 12.18
CA THR A 404 -11.57 -6.31 13.54
C THR A 404 -10.48 -5.53 14.25
N PRO A 405 -10.83 -4.80 15.31
CA PRO A 405 -9.83 -4.18 16.18
C PRO A 405 -9.07 -5.20 17.05
N SER A 406 -9.38 -6.50 16.92
CA SER A 406 -8.57 -7.56 17.52
C SER A 406 -7.26 -7.73 16.75
N VAL A 407 -6.17 -8.03 17.47
CA VAL A 407 -4.82 -8.13 16.89
C VAL A 407 -4.18 -9.49 17.17
N SER A 408 -3.38 -9.99 16.24
CA SER A 408 -2.45 -11.10 16.46
C SER A 408 -1.05 -10.54 16.65
N ILE A 409 -0.28 -11.15 17.55
CA ILE A 409 1.15 -10.85 17.70
C ILE A 409 1.98 -12.14 17.64
N ALA A 410 3.19 -12.02 17.11
CA ALA A 410 4.21 -13.06 17.19
C ALA A 410 5.58 -12.41 17.45
N VAL A 411 6.40 -13.05 18.26
CA VAL A 411 7.74 -12.60 18.62
C VAL A 411 8.73 -13.72 18.31
N CYS A 412 9.72 -13.43 17.46
CA CYS A 412 10.84 -14.31 17.18
C CYS A 412 12.13 -13.74 17.79
N ASN A 413 12.96 -14.60 18.34
CA ASN A 413 14.33 -14.29 18.75
C ASN A 413 15.29 -15.38 18.23
N SER A 414 16.55 -15.35 18.65
CA SER A 414 17.57 -16.32 18.20
C SER A 414 17.24 -17.79 18.52
N ASP A 415 16.34 -18.03 19.47
CA ASP A 415 15.91 -19.38 19.86
C ASP A 415 14.66 -19.84 19.09
N GLY A 416 14.12 -19.00 18.19
CA GLY A 416 12.91 -19.25 17.40
C GLY A 416 11.70 -18.47 17.91
N LEU A 417 10.50 -19.07 17.83
CA LEU A 417 9.26 -18.46 18.30
C LEU A 417 9.26 -18.33 19.83
N ALA A 418 9.39 -17.10 20.32
CA ALA A 418 9.43 -16.80 21.75
C ALA A 418 8.04 -16.58 22.36
N TYR A 419 7.12 -15.97 21.59
CA TYR A 419 5.74 -15.73 22.02
C TYR A 419 4.79 -15.55 20.83
N SER A 420 3.55 -16.04 20.94
CA SER A 420 2.44 -15.70 20.05
C SER A 420 1.14 -15.66 20.83
N ALA A 421 0.25 -14.73 20.48
CA ALA A 421 -1.10 -14.67 21.04
C ALA A 421 -2.04 -13.83 20.17
N ARG A 422 -3.34 -14.00 20.39
CA ARG A 422 -4.41 -13.16 19.84
C ARG A 422 -5.03 -12.33 20.95
N PHE A 423 -5.17 -11.04 20.73
CA PHE A 423 -5.82 -10.10 21.64
C PHE A 423 -7.18 -9.76 21.06
N ILE A 424 -8.21 -10.40 21.61
CA ILE A 424 -9.59 -10.22 21.18
C ILE A 424 -10.15 -8.97 21.82
N HIS A 425 -10.37 -7.95 21.00
CA HIS A 425 -10.91 -6.67 21.40
C HIS A 425 -12.40 -6.80 21.73
N SER A 426 -12.83 -6.30 22.88
CA SER A 426 -14.21 -6.45 23.41
C SER A 426 -15.29 -5.96 22.43
N GLN A 427 -14.97 -4.92 21.68
CA GLN A 427 -15.89 -4.33 20.70
C GLN A 427 -15.98 -5.10 19.36
N SER A 428 -15.06 -6.02 19.07
CA SER A 428 -15.08 -6.85 17.84
C SER A 428 -16.34 -7.70 17.72
N ILE A 429 -16.97 -8.05 18.85
CA ILE A 429 -18.17 -8.90 18.92
C ILE A 429 -19.40 -8.17 18.36
N THR A 430 -19.39 -6.83 18.34
CA THR A 430 -20.55 -6.04 17.91
C THR A 430 -20.64 -5.87 16.40
N GLY A 431 -19.52 -6.00 15.66
CA GLY A 431 -19.44 -5.76 14.22
C GLY A 431 -19.73 -4.32 13.77
N LEU A 432 -19.94 -3.40 14.72
CA LEU A 432 -20.33 -2.01 14.45
C LEU A 432 -19.15 -1.03 14.46
N ILE A 433 -18.01 -1.46 15.00
CA ILE A 433 -16.80 -0.65 15.13
C ILE A 433 -15.80 -1.05 14.05
N GLN A 434 -15.30 -0.05 13.35
CA GLN A 434 -14.35 -0.19 12.26
C GLN A 434 -12.97 0.25 12.72
N VAL A 435 -11.92 -0.39 12.21
CA VAL A 435 -10.55 0.15 12.38
C VAL A 435 -10.40 1.39 11.52
N GLN A 436 -9.72 2.40 12.06
CA GLN A 436 -9.48 3.64 11.33
C GLN A 436 -8.42 3.45 10.26
N ASP A 437 -8.78 3.57 8.98
CA ASP A 437 -7.88 3.52 7.82
C ASP A 437 -6.88 2.34 7.81
N TYR A 438 -7.25 1.21 8.44
CA TYR A 438 -6.31 0.09 8.61
C TYR A 438 -5.00 0.55 9.30
N ARG A 439 -5.07 1.46 10.26
CA ARG A 439 -3.91 1.92 11.03
C ARG A 439 -3.69 1.02 12.21
N LEU A 440 -2.54 0.36 12.22
CA LEU A 440 -1.97 -0.31 13.37
C LEU A 440 -0.56 0.23 13.49
N THR A 441 -0.13 0.63 14.68
CA THR A 441 1.25 1.07 14.89
C THR A 441 1.88 0.24 16.00
N LEU A 442 3.06 -0.31 15.72
CA LEU A 442 3.88 -1.03 16.69
C LEU A 442 5.08 -0.15 17.05
N THR A 443 5.27 0.12 18.34
CA THR A 443 6.36 0.97 18.83
C THR A 443 7.00 0.39 20.09
N PRO A 444 8.29 0.65 20.34
CA PRO A 444 8.88 0.41 21.65
C PRO A 444 8.29 1.37 22.69
N VAL A 445 8.18 0.91 23.93
CA VAL A 445 7.80 1.73 25.09
C VAL A 445 9.02 2.57 25.48
N SER A 446 8.86 3.89 25.49
CA SER A 446 9.90 4.88 25.83
C SER A 446 10.26 4.92 27.31
#